data_AF-A0A7Z9SDH6-F1
#
_entry.id   AF-A0A7Z9SDH6-F1
#
_cell.length_a   1.000
_cell.length_b   1.000
_cell.length_c   1.000
_cell.angle_alpha   90.00
_cell.angle_beta   90.00
_cell.angle_gamma   90.00
#
_symmetry.space_group_name_H-M   'P 1'
#
loop_
_entity.id
_entity.type
_entity.pdbx_description
1 polymer ?
#
loop_
_entity_poly.entity_id
_entity_poly.type
_entity_poly.pdbx_seq_one_letter_code
_entity_poly.pdbx_strand_id
1 'polypeptide(L)'
;MLSSFKKGVLEFNFDLLENVLFGNESVALHPPSKLPMRILNSSKAEGPLWGGNMCLLINRLGTPDQLDTDGAILFIEDIDEYLYAFDRMLVHMKKAGMFENIKGLIIGELVDMKDYDDPFGKSTDEIVMDVCGNLDIPIISNFPCGHGIYQATLPISIPVQLDAESELPLLTLLESPVNVGEIHA
;
A
#
# COMPACT_ATOMS: atom_id res chain seq x y z
N MET A 1 10.71 -6.34 -3.15
CA MET A 1 10.80 -7.77 -3.55
C MET A 1 10.58 -7.80 -5.07
N LEU A 2 11.45 -8.46 -5.85
CA LEU A 2 11.34 -8.60 -7.31
C LEU A 2 11.43 -10.10 -7.69
N SER A 3 10.59 -10.91 -7.05
CA SER A 3 10.65 -12.38 -7.15
C SER A 3 10.25 -12.90 -8.54
N SER A 4 9.50 -12.11 -9.30
CA SER A 4 9.05 -12.43 -10.65
C SER A 4 10.21 -12.64 -11.63
N PHE A 5 11.28 -11.83 -11.59
CA PHE A 5 12.40 -11.90 -12.56
C PHE A 5 13.05 -13.28 -12.69
N LYS A 6 13.04 -14.09 -11.62
CA LYS A 6 13.57 -15.46 -11.66
C LYS A 6 12.68 -16.43 -12.46
N LYS A 7 11.38 -16.16 -12.52
CA LYS A 7 10.34 -16.98 -13.16
C LYS A 7 9.83 -16.39 -14.49
N GLY A 8 10.18 -15.14 -14.80
CA GLY A 8 9.83 -14.42 -16.02
C GLY A 8 9.64 -12.93 -15.77
N VAL A 9 9.79 -12.10 -16.79
CA VAL A 9 9.50 -10.67 -16.68
C VAL A 9 7.99 -10.47 -16.84
N LEU A 10 7.35 -9.91 -15.83
CA LEU A 10 5.99 -9.40 -15.93
C LEU A 10 6.07 -7.95 -16.38
N GLU A 11 5.51 -7.64 -17.55
CA GLU A 11 5.53 -6.30 -18.16
C GLU A 11 5.10 -5.22 -17.17
N PHE A 12 3.96 -5.42 -16.48
CA PHE A 12 3.48 -4.48 -15.45
C PHE A 12 4.56 -4.10 -14.41
N ASN A 13 5.29 -5.08 -13.87
CA ASN A 13 6.30 -4.80 -12.83
C ASN A 13 7.51 -4.07 -13.42
N PHE A 14 7.95 -4.50 -14.62
CA PHE A 14 9.14 -3.96 -15.26
C PHE A 14 8.90 -2.54 -15.78
N ASP A 15 7.79 -2.32 -16.48
CA ASP A 15 7.41 -1.02 -17.03
C ASP A 15 7.25 0.00 -15.91
N LEU A 16 6.62 -0.39 -14.79
CA LEU A 16 6.45 0.51 -13.67
C LEU A 16 7.78 0.78 -12.93
N LEU A 17 8.65 -0.21 -12.80
CA LEU A 17 10.01 0.00 -12.29
C LEU A 17 10.80 0.97 -13.16
N GLU A 18 10.78 0.79 -14.48
CA GLU A 18 11.44 1.67 -15.43
C GLU A 18 10.84 3.09 -15.37
N ASN A 19 9.52 3.22 -15.43
CA ASN A 19 8.86 4.52 -15.41
C ASN A 19 9.14 5.32 -14.15
N VAL A 20 9.25 4.65 -12.99
CA VAL A 20 9.54 5.28 -11.71
C VAL A 20 11.01 5.67 -11.59
N LEU A 21 11.93 4.83 -12.08
CA LEU A 21 13.38 5.06 -11.90
C LEU A 21 14.03 5.96 -12.96
N PHE A 22 13.43 6.11 -14.14
CA PHE A 22 14.01 6.88 -15.25
C PHE A 22 13.49 8.33 -15.34
N GLY A 23 12.86 8.84 -14.27
CA GLY A 23 12.67 10.28 -14.09
C GLY A 23 11.46 10.88 -14.77
N ASN A 24 10.39 10.10 -15.01
CA ASN A 24 9.13 10.67 -15.47
C ASN A 24 8.54 11.62 -14.41
N GLU A 25 8.14 12.82 -14.81
CA GLU A 25 7.68 13.88 -13.89
C GLU A 25 6.42 13.49 -13.10
N SER A 26 5.55 12.64 -13.67
CA SER A 26 4.36 12.10 -13.03
C SER A 26 4.09 10.69 -13.55
N VAL A 27 3.85 9.75 -12.63
CA VAL A 27 3.59 8.34 -12.97
C VAL A 27 2.25 7.92 -12.37
N ALA A 28 1.30 7.56 -13.24
CA ALA A 28 0.01 7.01 -12.84
C ALA A 28 0.09 5.48 -12.75
N LEU A 29 -0.22 4.92 -11.58
CA LEU A 29 -0.17 3.48 -11.32
C LEU A 29 -1.52 2.86 -11.65
N HIS A 30 -1.69 2.49 -12.92
CA HIS A 30 -2.88 1.79 -13.36
C HIS A 30 -2.86 0.33 -12.87
N PRO A 31 -3.92 -0.13 -12.19
CA PRO A 31 -3.97 -1.52 -11.73
C PRO A 31 -4.00 -2.47 -12.93
N PRO A 32 -3.33 -3.63 -12.85
CA PRO A 32 -3.43 -4.64 -13.90
C PRO A 32 -4.86 -5.20 -13.91
N SER A 33 -5.42 -5.42 -15.10
CA SER A 33 -6.81 -5.88 -15.27
C SER A 33 -7.13 -7.21 -14.59
N LYS A 34 -6.10 -8.01 -14.30
CA LYS A 34 -6.19 -9.30 -13.59
C LYS A 34 -6.17 -9.16 -12.07
N LEU A 35 -5.91 -7.97 -11.53
CA LEU A 35 -5.93 -7.66 -10.10
C LEU A 35 -6.80 -6.41 -9.86
N PRO A 36 -8.13 -6.56 -9.83
CA PRO A 36 -9.00 -5.44 -9.55
C PRO A 36 -8.81 -4.97 -8.11
N MET A 37 -8.45 -3.70 -7.95
CA MET A 37 -8.47 -3.03 -6.66
C MET A 37 -9.92 -2.80 -6.21
N ARG A 38 -10.12 -2.69 -4.90
CA ARG A 38 -11.45 -2.47 -4.31
C ARG A 38 -11.45 -1.17 -3.52
N ILE A 39 -12.47 -0.36 -3.73
CA ILE A 39 -12.69 0.87 -2.97
C ILE A 39 -13.50 0.49 -1.74
N LEU A 40 -12.92 0.70 -0.56
CA LEU A 40 -13.58 0.45 0.73
C LEU A 40 -14.16 1.74 1.32
N ASN A 41 -13.50 2.87 1.07
CA ASN A 41 -14.04 4.20 1.33
C ASN A 41 -13.72 5.15 0.17
N SER A 42 -14.74 5.80 -0.37
CA SER A 42 -14.65 6.65 -1.56
C SER A 42 -14.38 8.09 -1.18
N SER A 43 -13.20 8.57 -1.55
CA SER A 43 -12.72 9.93 -1.34
C SER A 43 -11.44 10.12 -2.16
N LYS A 44 -10.81 11.30 -2.05
CA LYS A 44 -9.58 11.64 -2.73
C LYS A 44 -8.67 12.43 -1.80
N ALA A 45 -7.38 12.10 -1.80
CA ALA A 45 -6.43 12.77 -0.93
C ALA A 45 -5.01 12.80 -1.52
N GLU A 46 -4.21 13.71 -1.00
CA GLU A 46 -2.78 13.85 -1.30
C GLU A 46 -1.96 13.81 -0.01
N GLY A 47 -0.76 13.27 -0.10
CA GLY A 47 0.18 13.20 1.01
C GLY A 47 1.45 12.45 0.62
N PRO A 48 2.51 12.48 1.45
CA PRO A 48 3.69 11.67 1.22
C PRO A 48 3.36 10.18 1.34
N LEU A 49 3.87 9.37 0.41
CA LEU A 49 3.70 7.91 0.46
C LEU A 49 4.63 7.29 1.49
N TRP A 50 4.06 6.68 2.52
CA TRP A 50 4.81 5.94 3.54
C TRP A 50 4.15 4.59 3.80
N GLY A 51 4.91 3.61 4.29
CA GLY A 51 4.35 2.29 4.51
C GLY A 51 5.33 1.14 4.38
N GLY A 52 4.77 -0.05 4.16
CA GLY A 52 5.53 -1.28 3.96
C GLY A 52 4.86 -2.50 4.61
N ASN A 53 5.68 -3.50 4.92
CA ASN A 53 5.23 -4.73 5.56
C ASN A 53 4.70 -4.46 6.98
N MET A 54 3.49 -4.92 7.29
CA MET A 54 2.82 -4.66 8.58
C MET A 54 3.60 -5.19 9.77
N CYS A 55 4.04 -6.45 9.73
CA CYS A 55 4.86 -7.04 10.79
C CYS A 55 6.13 -6.21 11.07
N LEU A 56 6.82 -5.73 10.02
CA LEU A 56 8.01 -4.89 10.20
C LEU A 56 7.68 -3.53 10.81
N LEU A 57 6.60 -2.88 10.37
CA LEU A 57 6.17 -1.60 10.95
C LEU A 57 5.82 -1.75 12.45
N ILE A 58 5.08 -2.79 12.79
CA ILE A 58 4.68 -3.09 14.17
C ILE A 58 5.91 -3.35 15.06
N ASN A 59 6.92 -4.05 14.56
CA ASN A 59 8.17 -4.30 15.29
C ASN A 59 8.98 -3.03 15.58
N ARG A 60 8.64 -1.88 14.99
CA ARG A 60 9.28 -0.57 15.25
C ARG A 60 8.50 0.31 16.21
N LEU A 61 7.27 -0.06 16.58
CA LEU A 61 6.46 0.70 17.51
C LEU A 61 7.15 0.86 18.87
N GLY A 62 7.12 2.07 19.41
CA GLY A 62 7.77 2.41 20.69
C GLY A 62 9.29 2.52 20.62
N THR A 63 9.89 2.48 19.42
CA THR A 63 11.34 2.71 19.21
C THR A 63 11.59 4.11 18.65
N PRO A 64 12.83 4.64 18.74
CA PRO A 64 13.19 5.92 18.11
C PRO A 64 12.95 5.98 16.59
N ASP A 65 12.83 4.82 15.96
CA ASP A 65 12.64 4.67 14.53
C ASP A 65 11.20 4.25 14.17
N GLN A 66 10.24 4.48 15.08
CA GLN A 66 8.83 4.36 14.76
C GLN A 66 8.50 5.27 13.56
N LEU A 67 7.80 4.72 12.57
CA LEU A 67 7.40 5.47 11.39
C LEU A 67 6.45 6.61 11.79
N ASP A 68 6.78 7.83 11.40
CA ASP A 68 5.86 8.95 11.42
C ASP A 68 4.88 8.84 10.25
N THR A 69 3.59 8.87 10.58
CA THR A 69 2.49 8.67 9.63
C THR A 69 1.63 9.93 9.50
N ASP A 70 2.01 11.02 10.16
CA ASP A 70 1.26 12.28 10.11
C ASP A 70 1.14 12.79 8.67
N GLY A 71 -0.09 12.98 8.20
CA GLY A 71 -0.37 13.45 6.85
C GLY A 71 -0.09 12.44 5.72
N ALA A 72 0.34 11.21 6.01
CA ALA A 72 0.77 10.27 4.99
C ALA A 72 -0.39 9.63 4.21
N ILE A 73 -0.13 9.29 2.95
CA ILE A 73 -0.84 8.18 2.30
C ILE A 73 -0.12 6.91 2.75
N LEU A 74 -0.75 6.16 3.67
CA LEU A 74 -0.16 4.98 4.29
C LEU A 74 -0.49 3.74 3.45
N PHE A 75 0.51 2.98 3.03
CA PHE A 75 0.30 1.66 2.43
C PHE A 75 0.81 0.55 3.34
N ILE A 76 0.05 -0.53 3.45
CA ILE A 76 0.40 -1.68 4.28
C ILE A 76 0.10 -2.99 3.57
N GLU A 77 0.97 -3.97 3.77
CA GLU A 77 0.88 -5.29 3.15
C GLU A 77 1.47 -6.36 4.07
N ASP A 78 1.07 -7.61 3.88
CA ASP A 78 1.68 -8.76 4.54
C ASP A 78 1.40 -10.07 3.77
N ILE A 79 2.02 -11.17 4.19
CA ILE A 79 1.86 -12.51 3.60
C ILE A 79 1.76 -13.59 4.68
N ASP A 80 1.05 -14.67 4.39
CA ASP A 80 1.08 -15.92 5.19
C ASP A 80 0.50 -15.77 6.61
N GLU A 81 -0.25 -14.70 6.83
CA GLU A 81 -0.85 -14.32 8.10
C GLU A 81 -2.23 -14.94 8.30
N TYR A 82 -2.57 -15.20 9.56
CA TYR A 82 -3.93 -15.61 9.91
C TYR A 82 -4.86 -14.41 10.02
N LEU A 83 -6.15 -14.56 9.68
CA LEU A 83 -7.14 -13.48 9.77
C LEU A 83 -7.22 -12.84 11.17
N TYR A 84 -7.20 -13.64 12.25
CA TYR A 84 -7.18 -13.11 13.62
C TYR A 84 -5.89 -12.34 13.95
N ALA A 85 -4.77 -12.70 13.31
CA ALA A 85 -3.51 -12.01 13.49
C ALA A 85 -3.52 -10.67 12.76
N PHE A 86 -4.03 -10.66 11.52
CA PHE A 86 -4.25 -9.45 10.75
C PHE A 86 -5.17 -8.44 11.45
N ASP A 87 -6.30 -8.89 11.99
CA ASP A 87 -7.21 -8.06 12.81
C ASP A 87 -6.47 -7.46 14.01
N ARG A 88 -5.79 -8.31 14.80
CA ARG A 88 -5.00 -7.87 15.97
C ARG A 88 -3.94 -6.85 15.58
N MET A 89 -3.26 -7.03 14.45
CA MET A 89 -2.23 -6.12 13.96
C MET A 89 -2.81 -4.75 13.61
N LEU A 90 -3.93 -4.70 12.88
CA LEU A 90 -4.61 -3.43 12.56
C LEU A 90 -5.07 -2.71 13.83
N VAL A 91 -5.67 -3.44 14.78
CA VAL A 91 -6.06 -2.87 16.08
C VAL A 91 -4.85 -2.31 16.81
N HIS A 92 -3.71 -3.02 16.80
CA HIS A 92 -2.49 -2.55 17.46
C HIS A 92 -1.94 -1.27 16.80
N MET A 93 -1.85 -1.22 15.47
CA MET A 93 -1.44 -0.02 14.74
C MET A 93 -2.35 1.18 15.03
N LYS A 94 -3.68 0.96 15.06
CA LYS A 94 -4.65 1.99 15.45
C LYS A 94 -4.39 2.51 16.86
N LYS A 95 -4.19 1.61 17.82
CA LYS A 95 -3.95 1.96 19.24
C LYS A 95 -2.59 2.62 19.47
N ALA A 96 -1.62 2.38 18.59
CA ALA A 96 -0.33 3.04 18.60
C ALA A 96 -0.32 4.42 17.90
N GLY A 97 -1.48 4.89 17.41
CA GLY A 97 -1.64 6.20 16.80
C GLY A 97 -1.29 6.28 15.30
N MET A 98 -0.94 5.16 14.65
CA MET A 98 -0.49 5.16 13.25
C MET A 98 -1.56 5.57 12.23
N PHE A 99 -2.83 5.66 12.65
CA PHE A 99 -3.95 6.02 11.77
C PHE A 99 -4.60 7.36 12.17
N GLU A 100 -4.04 8.10 13.15
CA GLU A 100 -4.69 9.30 13.68
C GLU A 100 -4.83 10.42 12.64
N ASN A 101 -3.76 10.68 11.87
CA ASN A 101 -3.69 11.81 10.94
C ASN A 101 -3.30 11.43 9.51
N ILE A 102 -3.37 10.14 9.16
CA ILE A 102 -3.15 9.70 7.78
C ILE A 102 -4.19 10.35 6.85
N LYS A 103 -3.82 10.56 5.60
CA LYS A 103 -4.69 11.13 4.55
C LYS A 103 -5.31 10.07 3.64
N GLY A 104 -4.81 8.85 3.67
CA GLY A 104 -5.32 7.74 2.89
C GLY A 104 -4.71 6.41 3.34
N LEU A 105 -5.41 5.32 3.06
CA LEU A 105 -4.98 3.97 3.41
C LEU A 105 -5.03 3.06 2.17
N ILE A 106 -3.92 2.39 1.90
CA ILE A 106 -3.78 1.41 0.83
C ILE A 106 -3.47 0.06 1.47
N ILE A 107 -4.32 -0.93 1.24
CA ILE A 107 -4.04 -2.33 1.59
C ILE A 107 -3.52 -3.03 0.34
N GLY A 108 -2.29 -3.55 0.40
CA GLY A 108 -1.69 -4.34 -0.66
C GLY A 108 -2.38 -5.69 -0.87
N GLU A 109 -1.80 -6.52 -1.73
CA GLU A 109 -2.21 -7.91 -1.87
C GLU A 109 -1.89 -8.66 -0.58
N LEU A 110 -2.93 -9.12 0.13
CA LEU A 110 -2.81 -10.01 1.28
C LEU A 110 -2.74 -11.46 0.78
N VAL A 111 -1.53 -11.94 0.53
CA VAL A 111 -1.27 -13.23 -0.11
C VAL A 111 -1.18 -14.36 0.92
N ASP A 112 -1.69 -15.53 0.56
CA ASP A 112 -1.65 -16.75 1.39
C ASP A 112 -2.25 -16.57 2.80
N MET A 113 -3.27 -15.70 2.92
CA MET A 113 -3.99 -15.50 4.18
C MET A 113 -4.66 -16.78 4.65
N LYS A 114 -4.50 -17.09 5.93
CA LYS A 114 -4.98 -18.31 6.57
C LYS A 114 -6.18 -18.04 7.45
N ASP A 115 -7.03 -19.05 7.55
CA ASP A 115 -8.07 -19.12 8.58
C ASP A 115 -7.92 -20.43 9.37
N TYR A 116 -8.64 -20.54 10.49
CA TYR A 116 -8.72 -21.78 11.26
C TYR A 116 -9.92 -22.64 10.83
N ASP A 117 -9.94 -23.88 11.35
CA ASP A 117 -11.07 -24.80 11.16
C ASP A 117 -12.39 -24.18 11.65
N ASP A 118 -12.32 -23.45 12.76
CA ASP A 118 -13.36 -22.53 13.20
C ASP A 118 -13.12 -21.17 12.52
N PRO A 119 -13.94 -20.77 11.52
CA PRO A 119 -13.66 -19.60 10.70
C PRO A 119 -13.74 -18.31 11.52
N PHE A 120 -12.85 -17.36 11.22
CA PHE A 120 -12.88 -16.03 11.84
C PHE A 120 -14.19 -15.28 11.54
N GLY A 121 -14.83 -15.59 10.41
CA GLY A 121 -16.16 -15.08 10.06
C GLY A 121 -16.17 -13.69 9.43
N LYS A 122 -15.01 -13.18 9.01
CA LYS A 122 -14.87 -11.91 8.27
C LYS A 122 -13.81 -12.03 7.19
N SER A 123 -14.06 -11.40 6.06
CA SER A 123 -13.06 -11.15 5.02
C SER A 123 -12.02 -10.12 5.48
N THR A 124 -10.89 -10.05 4.78
CA THR A 124 -9.85 -9.05 5.05
C THR A 124 -10.37 -7.62 4.89
N ASP A 125 -11.23 -7.36 3.92
CA ASP A 125 -11.83 -6.04 3.72
C ASP A 125 -12.79 -5.67 4.87
N GLU A 126 -13.58 -6.62 5.37
CA GLU A 126 -14.44 -6.41 6.55
C GLU A 126 -13.61 -6.10 7.80
N ILE A 127 -12.50 -6.82 8.00
CA ILE A 127 -11.55 -6.54 9.10
C ILE A 127 -10.98 -5.13 8.98
N VAL A 128 -10.55 -4.71 7.79
CA VAL A 128 -10.06 -3.35 7.55
C VAL A 128 -11.15 -2.32 7.88
N MET A 129 -12.40 -2.56 7.48
CA MET A 129 -13.50 -1.64 7.73
C MET A 129 -13.94 -1.59 9.20
N ASP A 130 -13.83 -2.68 9.95
CA ASP A 130 -14.07 -2.66 11.39
C ASP A 130 -13.10 -1.74 12.13
N VAL A 131 -11.83 -1.72 11.69
CA VAL A 131 -10.78 -0.94 12.33
C VAL A 131 -10.71 0.48 11.79
N CYS A 132 -10.82 0.67 10.48
CA CYS A 132 -10.53 1.93 9.79
C CYS A 132 -11.75 2.59 9.14
N GLY A 133 -12.92 1.93 9.12
CA GLY A 133 -14.10 2.42 8.41
C GLY A 133 -14.71 3.71 8.96
N ASN A 134 -14.27 4.17 10.14
CA ASN A 134 -14.69 5.44 10.73
C ASN A 134 -13.76 6.62 10.34
N LEU A 135 -12.74 6.39 9.52
CA LEU A 135 -11.82 7.41 9.03
C LEU A 135 -12.40 8.05 7.77
N ASP A 136 -12.41 9.38 7.71
CA ASP A 136 -12.90 10.17 6.57
C ASP A 136 -11.78 10.39 5.54
N ILE A 137 -11.28 9.28 4.98
CA ILE A 137 -10.14 9.23 4.04
C ILE A 137 -10.38 8.18 2.95
N PRO A 138 -9.75 8.29 1.77
CA PRO A 138 -9.75 7.20 0.80
C PRO A 138 -9.14 5.92 1.37
N ILE A 139 -9.85 4.80 1.22
CA ILE A 139 -9.36 3.47 1.58
C ILE A 139 -9.53 2.56 0.36
N ILE A 140 -8.42 2.01 -0.12
CA ILE A 140 -8.43 1.00 -1.18
C ILE A 140 -7.76 -0.29 -0.69
N SER A 141 -8.21 -1.43 -1.20
CA SER A 141 -7.60 -2.73 -0.95
C SER A 141 -7.25 -3.47 -2.22
N ASN A 142 -6.43 -4.52 -2.08
CA ASN A 142 -5.93 -5.34 -3.17
C ASN A 142 -5.09 -4.55 -4.18
N PHE A 143 -4.36 -3.54 -3.69
CA PHE A 143 -3.42 -2.78 -4.49
C PHE A 143 -2.26 -3.68 -4.92
N PRO A 144 -1.70 -3.55 -6.15
CA PRO A 144 -0.60 -4.38 -6.65
C PRO A 144 0.74 -4.08 -5.94
N CYS A 145 0.80 -4.24 -4.63
CA CYS A 145 2.00 -4.17 -3.82
C CYS A 145 1.99 -5.31 -2.78
N GLY A 146 3.20 -5.66 -2.33
CA GLY A 146 3.43 -6.78 -1.42
C GLY A 146 3.96 -8.03 -2.12
N HIS A 147 3.42 -9.18 -1.75
CA HIS A 147 3.98 -10.48 -2.10
C HIS A 147 3.34 -11.17 -3.32
N GLY A 148 2.34 -10.52 -3.93
CA GLY A 148 1.71 -10.97 -5.16
C GLY A 148 2.65 -10.96 -6.36
N ILE A 149 2.13 -11.44 -7.51
CA ILE A 149 2.90 -11.42 -8.76
C ILE A 149 3.00 -10.01 -9.34
N TYR A 150 2.00 -9.16 -9.09
CA TYR A 150 1.98 -7.77 -9.52
C TYR A 150 2.65 -6.91 -8.45
N GLN A 151 3.78 -6.30 -8.81
CA GLN A 151 4.61 -5.57 -7.85
C GLN A 151 4.88 -4.18 -8.38
N ALA A 152 4.05 -3.23 -7.94
CA ALA A 152 4.26 -1.82 -8.19
C ALA A 152 5.53 -1.33 -7.50
N THR A 153 6.29 -0.50 -8.21
CA THR A 153 7.43 0.21 -7.65
C THR A 153 6.92 1.45 -6.93
N LEU A 154 6.95 1.41 -5.59
CA LEU A 154 6.45 2.48 -4.73
C LEU A 154 7.63 3.24 -4.11
N PRO A 155 7.95 4.45 -4.57
CA PRO A 155 8.97 5.26 -3.95
C PRO A 155 8.42 5.88 -2.66
N ILE A 156 9.17 5.76 -1.57
CA ILE A 156 8.78 6.24 -0.25
C ILE A 156 9.10 7.72 -0.12
N SER A 157 8.33 8.45 0.70
CA SER A 157 8.46 9.87 1.05
C SER A 157 8.02 10.88 -0.01
N ILE A 158 7.68 10.42 -1.20
CA ILE A 158 7.30 11.26 -2.34
C ILE A 158 5.82 11.64 -2.24
N PRO A 159 5.41 12.86 -2.60
CA PRO A 159 4.00 13.23 -2.67
C PRO A 159 3.27 12.38 -3.71
N VAL A 160 2.12 11.83 -3.31
CA VAL A 160 1.23 11.06 -4.16
C VAL A 160 -0.21 11.52 -4.00
N GLN A 161 -1.02 11.28 -5.01
CA GLN A 161 -2.47 11.42 -4.97
C GLN A 161 -3.12 10.04 -5.01
N LEU A 162 -3.99 9.76 -4.03
CA LEU A 162 -4.84 8.58 -4.01
C LEU A 162 -6.26 8.98 -4.39
N ASP A 163 -6.74 8.47 -5.53
CA ASP A 163 -8.09 8.69 -6.05
C ASP A 163 -8.91 7.41 -5.89
N ALA A 164 -9.92 7.45 -5.03
CA ALA A 164 -10.89 6.37 -4.80
C ALA A 164 -12.33 6.82 -5.12
N GLU A 165 -12.49 7.88 -5.93
CA GLU A 165 -13.79 8.36 -6.44
C GLU A 165 -14.04 7.90 -7.87
N SER A 166 -12.97 7.69 -8.62
CA SER A 166 -13.01 7.20 -10.00
C SER A 166 -13.54 5.76 -10.09
N GLU A 167 -14.16 5.39 -11.22
CA GLU A 167 -14.61 4.01 -11.47
C GLU A 167 -13.46 2.99 -11.33
N LEU A 168 -12.23 3.42 -11.63
CA LEU A 168 -11.00 2.70 -11.39
C LEU A 168 -10.16 3.50 -10.38
N PRO A 169 -9.89 2.98 -9.18
CA PRO A 169 -9.03 3.66 -8.23
C PRO A 169 -7.62 3.81 -8.81
N LEU A 170 -6.94 4.89 -8.44
CA LEU A 170 -5.65 5.27 -9.00
C LEU A 170 -4.72 5.84 -7.92
N LEU A 171 -3.44 5.48 -7.99
CA LEU A 171 -2.37 6.15 -7.28
C LEU A 171 -1.49 6.89 -8.30
N THR A 172 -1.24 8.18 -8.07
CA THR A 172 -0.39 8.98 -8.96
C THR A 172 0.79 9.55 -8.18
N LEU A 173 2.01 9.33 -8.67
CA LEU A 173 3.19 10.03 -8.18
C LEU A 173 3.16 11.46 -8.70
N LEU A 174 3.21 12.44 -7.80
CA LEU A 174 3.07 13.86 -8.16
C LEU A 174 4.41 14.52 -8.51
N GLU A 175 5.52 13.83 -8.24
CA GLU A 175 6.86 14.22 -8.68
C GLU A 175 7.71 12.97 -8.96
N SER A 176 8.82 13.17 -9.68
CA SER A 176 9.80 12.11 -9.90
C SER A 176 10.57 11.81 -8.60
N PRO A 177 10.71 10.52 -8.21
CA PRO A 177 11.56 10.13 -7.09
C PRO A 177 13.06 10.18 -7.42
N VAL A 178 13.41 10.35 -8.70
CA VAL A 178 14.80 10.37 -9.18
C VAL A 178 15.09 11.71 -9.82
N ASN A 179 16.14 12.38 -9.34
CA ASN A 179 16.67 13.57 -9.99
C ASN A 179 17.50 13.15 -11.21
N VAL A 180 17.02 13.51 -12.40
CA VAL A 180 17.82 13.40 -13.64
C VAL A 180 18.72 14.63 -13.73
N GLY A 181 19.65 14.79 -12.77
CA GLY A 181 20.70 15.78 -12.88
C GLY A 181 21.67 15.41 -14.01
N GLU A 182 22.31 16.40 -14.65
CA GLU A 182 23.41 16.15 -15.58
C GLU A 182 24.43 15.24 -14.89
N ILE A 183 24.63 14.04 -15.45
CA ILE A 183 25.72 13.17 -15.06
C ILE A 183 26.98 13.93 -15.46
N HIS A 184 27.56 14.70 -14.53
CA HIS A 184 28.89 15.28 -14.69
C HIS A 184 29.87 14.10 -14.68
N ALA A 185 30.08 13.53 -15.87
CA ALA A 185 31.17 12.62 -16.19
C ALA A 185 32.52 13.35 -16.18
#